data_AF-A0A6J7JA18-F1
#
_entry.id   AF-A0A6J7JA18-F1
#
_cell.length_a   1.000
_cell.length_b   1.000
_cell.length_c   1.000
_cell.angle_alpha   90.00
_cell.angle_beta   90.00
_cell.angle_gamma   90.00
#
_symmetry.space_group_name_H-M   'P 1'
#
loop_
_entity.id
_entity.type
_entity.pdbx_description
1 polymer ?
#
loop_
_entity_poly.entity_id
_entity_poly.type
_entity_poly.pdbx_seq_one_letter_code
_entity_poly.pdbx_strand_id
1 'polypeptide(L)'
;MKPTLVARVAALLSPIALLGTALTVASPVQAHGYVSGPYSRAAACKMGLNTNCGSIVFEPQSLEAPKGFPVTGPPDGRIASAGSAFTELDQQAYGRWYQNPISTGPLTINWTYTAAHRTSQWSYYMTKQNWDPNAPLKRADLELISTVAHDGSAANTRPAHAITVPANRSGYHVILAIWDVADTVNAFYNVIDVTVTGGSNDSAAPSVPSQLLATGAASSTVDLAWASSSDNVGVAGYTVLRDGAAIGTTTTTRYTDKGLTAGRAYAYAVRASDAAGNTSASSTAVTVTTTAAAAAPKDTQSPTAPVGLHSMGVSESTIDLMWSVSTDNVGVKSYTVLRDGLVVAQTAVTSYKDSGRRAGVTYRYEVLASDAAGNASPRSEPLTVTTKAAVTSTGSASAGAWSATGRYVVGDVVTNGGATYRCIQAYQGYGDPNWILAPSLWSRVS
;
A
#
# COMPACT_ATOMS: atom_id res chain seq x y z
N MET A 1 -56.49 -52.47 88.98
CA MET A 1 -55.02 -52.48 89.14
C MET A 1 -54.40 -51.95 87.85
N LYS A 2 -53.32 -51.17 87.97
CA LYS A 2 -52.79 -50.15 87.05
C LYS A 2 -52.90 -50.41 85.52
N PRO A 3 -53.27 -49.39 84.71
CA PRO A 3 -53.50 -49.50 83.27
C PRO A 3 -52.27 -49.06 82.44
N THR A 4 -52.19 -49.53 81.19
CA THR A 4 -51.52 -48.74 80.14
C THR A 4 -52.27 -48.93 78.82
N LEU A 5 -52.93 -47.86 78.40
CA LEU A 5 -53.66 -47.72 77.15
C LEU A 5 -52.66 -47.47 76.01
N VAL A 6 -52.75 -48.22 74.91
CA VAL A 6 -52.21 -47.77 73.62
C VAL A 6 -53.27 -48.01 72.55
N ALA A 7 -53.90 -46.93 72.11
CA ALA A 7 -54.84 -46.90 71.00
C ALA A 7 -54.06 -46.76 69.68
N ARG A 8 -54.40 -47.59 68.68
CA ARG A 8 -54.04 -47.37 67.27
C ARG A 8 -55.33 -47.10 66.50
N VAL A 9 -55.48 -45.89 65.99
CA VAL A 9 -56.53 -45.50 65.04
C VAL A 9 -55.92 -45.47 63.63
N ALA A 10 -56.65 -46.07 62.70
CA ALA A 10 -56.27 -46.24 61.30
C ALA A 10 -56.63 -45.02 60.44
N ALA A 11 -55.66 -44.68 59.58
CA ALA A 11 -55.74 -44.20 58.19
C ALA A 11 -56.88 -43.27 57.73
N LEU A 12 -56.48 -42.09 57.23
CA LEU A 12 -57.06 -41.48 56.02
C LEU A 12 -55.95 -40.85 55.16
N LEU A 13 -56.02 -41.08 53.85
CA LEU A 13 -55.04 -40.67 52.83
C LEU A 13 -55.11 -39.18 52.49
N SER A 14 -53.96 -38.60 52.13
CA SER A 14 -53.85 -37.38 51.32
C SER A 14 -52.50 -37.37 50.57
N PRO A 15 -52.42 -36.92 49.31
CA PRO A 15 -51.24 -37.10 48.46
C PRO A 15 -50.20 -36.00 48.68
N ILE A 16 -48.98 -36.36 49.08
CA ILE A 16 -47.83 -35.46 49.08
C ILE A 16 -47.09 -35.64 47.75
N ALA A 17 -47.07 -34.59 46.93
CA ALA A 17 -46.20 -34.48 45.79
C ALA A 17 -44.74 -34.46 46.26
N LEU A 18 -44.00 -35.53 46.02
CA LEU A 18 -42.55 -35.57 46.20
C LEU A 18 -41.91 -34.77 45.06
N LEU A 19 -41.51 -33.54 45.35
CA LEU A 19 -40.60 -32.78 44.50
C LEU A 19 -39.22 -33.44 44.62
N GLY A 20 -38.94 -34.39 43.74
CA GLY A 20 -37.62 -34.98 43.62
C GLY A 20 -36.65 -33.94 43.09
N THR A 21 -35.89 -33.29 43.97
CA THR A 21 -34.67 -32.58 43.58
C THR A 21 -33.69 -33.60 43.03
N ALA A 22 -33.65 -33.74 41.71
CA ALA A 22 -32.55 -34.37 41.02
C ALA A 22 -31.30 -33.53 41.30
N LEU A 23 -30.49 -33.95 42.28
CA LEU A 23 -29.09 -33.53 42.34
C LEU A 23 -28.43 -34.10 41.09
N THR A 24 -28.34 -33.28 40.05
CA THR A 24 -27.43 -33.52 38.93
C THR A 24 -26.02 -33.32 39.49
N VAL A 25 -25.43 -34.39 40.02
CA VAL A 25 -23.99 -34.44 40.21
C VAL A 25 -23.41 -34.45 38.80
N ALA A 26 -22.86 -33.32 38.36
CA ALA A 26 -22.08 -33.31 37.14
C ALA A 26 -20.92 -34.27 37.36
N SER A 27 -20.92 -35.41 36.68
CA SER A 27 -19.75 -36.28 36.63
C SER A 27 -18.56 -35.42 36.19
N PRO A 28 -17.36 -35.54 36.80
CA PRO A 28 -16.19 -34.91 36.22
C PRO A 28 -16.03 -35.51 34.82
N VAL A 29 -16.30 -34.70 33.80
CA VAL A 29 -16.04 -35.09 32.42
C VAL A 29 -14.53 -35.20 32.33
N GLN A 30 -14.03 -36.43 32.28
CA GLN A 30 -12.60 -36.72 32.34
C GLN A 30 -11.95 -36.23 31.05
N ALA A 31 -11.43 -35.00 31.08
CA ALA A 31 -10.61 -34.44 30.04
C ALA A 31 -9.23 -35.07 30.08
N HIS A 32 -8.67 -35.32 28.90
CA HIS A 32 -7.49 -36.15 28.81
C HIS A 32 -6.73 -35.93 27.52
N GLY A 33 -5.52 -35.40 27.63
CA GLY A 33 -4.64 -35.14 26.52
C GLY A 33 -3.18 -35.10 26.93
N TYR A 34 -2.31 -35.51 26.01
CA TYR A 34 -0.87 -35.42 26.20
C TYR A 34 -0.16 -35.06 24.89
N VAL A 35 1.05 -34.51 25.01
CA VAL A 35 1.91 -34.28 23.85
C VAL A 35 2.61 -35.58 23.47
N SER A 36 2.33 -36.06 22.26
CA SER A 36 2.83 -37.33 21.72
C SER A 36 4.06 -37.19 20.83
N GLY A 37 4.47 -35.98 20.45
CA GLY A 37 5.66 -35.78 19.62
C GLY A 37 6.03 -34.30 19.45
N PRO A 38 7.23 -33.84 19.85
CA PRO A 38 8.22 -34.54 20.68
C PRO A 38 7.58 -35.09 21.98
N TYR A 39 8.02 -36.25 22.45
CA TYR A 39 7.37 -36.93 23.57
C TYR A 39 7.44 -36.07 24.83
N SER A 40 6.28 -35.76 25.42
CA SER A 40 6.24 -35.23 26.79
C SER A 40 6.90 -36.20 27.76
N ARG A 41 7.35 -35.72 28.91
CA ARG A 41 7.94 -36.51 30.01
C ARG A 41 7.04 -37.68 30.39
N ALA A 42 5.72 -37.45 30.50
CA ALA A 42 4.73 -38.47 30.78
C ALA A 42 4.54 -39.45 29.60
N ALA A 43 4.49 -38.98 28.36
CA ALA A 43 4.45 -39.86 27.19
C ALA A 43 5.70 -40.73 27.07
N ALA A 44 6.88 -40.17 27.33
CA ALA A 44 8.15 -40.89 27.35
C ALA A 44 8.20 -41.95 28.47
N CYS A 45 7.53 -41.71 29.62
CA CYS A 45 7.30 -42.75 30.63
C CYS A 45 6.43 -43.89 30.10
N LYS A 46 5.32 -43.60 29.42
CA LYS A 46 4.46 -44.62 28.79
C LYS A 46 5.21 -45.42 27.70
N MET A 47 6.11 -44.77 26.97
CA MET A 47 6.93 -45.39 25.93
C MET A 47 8.13 -46.18 26.47
N GLY A 48 8.38 -46.18 27.79
CA GLY A 48 9.52 -46.85 28.40
C GLY A 48 10.87 -46.16 28.17
N LEU A 49 10.87 -44.93 27.66
CA LEU A 49 12.08 -44.12 27.49
C LEU A 49 12.53 -43.50 28.82
N ASN A 50 11.56 -43.19 29.69
CA ASN A 50 11.80 -42.77 31.07
C ASN A 50 11.52 -43.91 32.04
N THR A 51 12.34 -44.02 33.08
CA THR A 51 12.17 -45.00 34.16
C THR A 51 11.77 -44.34 35.47
N ASN A 52 11.30 -45.15 36.41
CA ASN A 52 10.88 -44.71 37.76
C ASN A 52 9.85 -43.57 37.73
N CYS A 53 8.81 -43.72 36.92
CA CYS A 53 7.79 -42.69 36.71
C CYS A 53 6.54 -42.83 37.60
N GLY A 54 6.42 -43.90 38.39
CA GLY A 54 5.19 -44.18 39.14
C GLY A 54 4.01 -44.56 38.22
N SER A 55 2.79 -44.28 38.66
CA SER A 55 1.55 -44.69 37.96
C SER A 55 1.25 -43.91 36.68
N ILE A 56 1.91 -42.77 36.43
CA ILE A 56 1.67 -41.95 35.22
C ILE A 56 1.93 -42.71 33.92
N VAL A 57 2.70 -43.80 33.96
CA VAL A 57 2.94 -44.68 32.80
C VAL A 57 1.64 -45.21 32.18
N PHE A 58 0.59 -45.37 32.98
CA PHE A 58 -0.70 -45.90 32.52
C PHE A 58 -1.62 -44.80 31.98
N GLU A 59 -1.37 -43.55 32.34
CA GLU A 59 -2.29 -42.44 32.09
C GLU A 59 -1.60 -41.09 31.83
N PRO A 60 -0.70 -40.99 30.84
CA PRO A 60 -0.01 -39.72 30.53
C PRO A 60 -0.97 -38.57 30.18
N GLN A 61 -2.20 -38.90 29.82
CA GLN A 61 -3.26 -37.96 29.52
C GLN A 61 -3.87 -37.23 30.74
N SER A 62 -3.53 -37.61 31.98
CA SER A 62 -4.24 -37.19 33.20
C SER A 62 -3.59 -36.04 33.99
N LEU A 63 -2.64 -35.31 33.41
CA LEU A 63 -1.94 -34.19 34.07
C LEU A 63 -2.78 -32.90 34.07
N GLU A 64 -3.87 -32.91 34.84
CA GLU A 64 -4.85 -31.82 34.94
C GLU A 64 -4.65 -30.97 36.20
N ALA A 65 -4.74 -29.65 36.06
CA ALA A 65 -4.73 -28.70 37.18
C ALA A 65 -5.47 -27.40 36.83
N PRO A 66 -5.72 -26.49 37.78
CA PRO A 66 -6.34 -25.20 37.48
C PRO A 66 -5.59 -24.43 36.38
N LYS A 67 -6.32 -23.77 35.47
CA LYS A 67 -5.74 -22.94 34.40
C LYS A 67 -5.27 -21.56 34.91
N GLY A 68 -4.71 -20.75 34.02
CA GLY A 68 -4.25 -19.38 34.31
C GLY A 68 -2.76 -19.26 34.69
N PHE A 69 -1.97 -20.28 34.38
CA PHE A 69 -0.51 -20.19 34.39
C PHE A 69 -0.03 -19.00 33.52
N PRO A 70 0.96 -18.20 33.95
CA PRO A 70 1.81 -18.38 35.12
C PRO A 70 1.29 -17.70 36.40
N VAL A 71 0.17 -16.97 36.36
CA VAL A 71 -0.33 -16.24 37.55
C VAL A 71 -0.92 -17.21 38.58
N THR A 72 -1.70 -18.19 38.12
CA THR A 72 -2.27 -19.28 38.91
C THR A 72 -1.72 -20.63 38.42
N GLY A 73 -2.46 -21.72 38.64
CA GLY A 73 -2.06 -23.08 38.24
C GLY A 73 -1.14 -23.78 39.25
N PRO A 74 -0.48 -24.88 38.84
CA PRO A 74 0.39 -25.67 39.72
C PRO A 74 1.50 -24.81 40.38
N PRO A 75 1.81 -25.01 41.66
CA PRO A 75 2.86 -24.25 42.32
C PRO A 75 4.26 -24.60 41.77
N ASP A 76 5.24 -23.72 42.00
CA ASP A 76 6.63 -23.98 41.64
C ASP A 76 7.14 -25.28 42.28
N GLY A 77 7.97 -26.02 41.54
CA GLY A 77 8.42 -27.37 41.91
C GLY A 77 7.36 -28.47 41.78
N ARG A 78 6.12 -28.13 41.35
CA ARG A 78 5.03 -29.08 41.10
C ARG A 78 4.40 -28.93 39.71
N ILE A 79 5.09 -28.21 38.82
CA ILE A 79 4.59 -27.90 37.47
C ILE A 79 4.51 -29.17 36.62
N ALA A 80 5.51 -30.06 36.71
CA ALA A 80 5.60 -31.26 35.86
C ALA A 80 4.55 -32.31 36.24
N SER A 81 4.20 -32.42 37.52
CA SER A 81 3.10 -33.27 38.00
C SER A 81 1.73 -32.61 37.91
N ALA A 82 1.63 -31.37 37.44
CA ALA A 82 0.40 -30.56 37.54
C ALA A 82 -0.12 -30.46 39.00
N GLY A 83 0.75 -30.50 40.01
CA GLY A 83 0.36 -30.49 41.43
C GLY A 83 -0.30 -31.78 41.93
N SER A 84 -0.41 -32.81 41.09
CA SER A 84 -1.12 -34.06 41.39
C SER A 84 -0.27 -35.08 42.19
N ALA A 85 -0.79 -36.30 42.36
CA ALA A 85 -0.07 -37.39 43.02
C ALA A 85 1.14 -37.93 42.25
N PHE A 86 1.32 -37.58 40.96
CA PHE A 86 2.43 -38.05 40.10
C PHE A 86 3.76 -37.33 40.39
N THR A 87 4.17 -37.34 41.66
CA THR A 87 5.27 -36.53 42.20
C THR A 87 6.64 -36.89 41.61
N GLU A 88 6.79 -38.09 41.07
CA GLU A 88 7.99 -38.56 40.39
C GLU A 88 8.36 -37.67 39.20
N LEU A 89 7.36 -37.08 38.54
CA LEU A 89 7.57 -36.17 37.41
C LEU A 89 8.24 -34.85 37.80
N ASP A 90 8.18 -34.46 39.08
CA ASP A 90 8.78 -33.22 39.58
C ASP A 90 10.27 -33.35 39.91
N GLN A 91 10.82 -34.58 39.87
CA GLN A 91 12.27 -34.78 39.98
C GLN A 91 12.97 -34.03 38.83
N GLN A 92 14.01 -33.27 39.15
CA GLN A 92 14.73 -32.47 38.17
C GLN A 92 16.24 -32.60 38.42
N ALA A 93 16.91 -33.27 37.49
CA ALA A 93 18.36 -33.41 37.45
C ALA A 93 18.79 -33.62 36.00
N TYR A 94 19.98 -33.14 35.65
CA TYR A 94 20.56 -33.40 34.33
C TYR A 94 20.70 -34.92 34.11
N GLY A 95 20.16 -35.42 33.01
CA GLY A 95 20.16 -36.85 32.67
C GLY A 95 19.04 -37.68 33.35
N ARG A 96 18.18 -37.09 34.17
CA ARG A 96 17.04 -37.80 34.78
C ARG A 96 15.99 -38.25 33.77
N TRP A 97 15.81 -37.48 32.70
CA TRP A 97 14.74 -37.66 31.72
C TRP A 97 15.31 -37.78 30.30
N TYR A 98 14.68 -38.62 29.49
CA TYR A 98 14.89 -38.72 28.05
C TYR A 98 14.68 -37.36 27.39
N GLN A 99 15.66 -36.92 26.60
CA GLN A 99 15.62 -35.63 25.93
C GLN A 99 15.36 -35.83 24.43
N ASN A 100 14.30 -35.22 23.92
CA ASN A 100 14.00 -35.23 22.50
C ASN A 100 15.04 -34.33 21.76
N PRO A 101 15.73 -34.83 20.72
CA PRO A 101 16.66 -34.00 19.96
C PRO A 101 15.87 -33.01 19.10
N ILE A 102 16.20 -31.72 19.21
CA ILE A 102 15.59 -30.64 18.41
C ILE A 102 16.65 -29.62 17.96
N SER A 103 16.27 -28.73 17.04
CA SER A 103 17.06 -27.56 16.63
C SER A 103 16.34 -26.26 16.97
N THR A 104 17.06 -25.15 16.94
CA THR A 104 16.45 -23.81 16.96
C THR A 104 15.60 -23.60 15.70
N GLY A 105 14.61 -22.69 15.77
CA GLY A 105 13.68 -22.45 14.67
C GLY A 105 12.38 -23.28 14.74
N PRO A 106 11.71 -23.57 13.60
CA PRO A 106 10.40 -24.21 13.59
C PRO A 106 10.40 -25.62 14.22
N LEU A 107 9.46 -25.88 15.13
CA LEU A 107 9.21 -27.17 15.76
C LEU A 107 7.72 -27.49 15.74
N THR A 108 7.37 -28.72 15.34
CA THR A 108 5.98 -29.22 15.38
C THR A 108 5.70 -29.94 16.68
N ILE A 109 4.66 -29.51 17.41
CA ILE A 109 4.14 -30.18 18.61
C ILE A 109 2.84 -30.90 18.28
N ASN A 110 2.82 -32.21 18.48
CA ASN A 110 1.67 -33.08 18.23
C ASN A 110 0.99 -33.44 19.54
N TRP A 111 -0.30 -33.14 19.66
CA TRP A 111 -1.13 -33.61 20.76
C TRP A 111 -1.87 -34.90 20.39
N THR A 112 -2.15 -35.71 21.40
CA THR A 112 -3.10 -36.83 21.32
C THR A 112 -4.16 -36.64 22.39
N TYR A 113 -5.44 -36.62 21.99
CA TYR A 113 -6.56 -36.57 22.91
C TYR A 113 -7.25 -37.93 23.00
N THR A 114 -7.58 -38.33 24.23
CA THR A 114 -8.40 -39.53 24.47
C THR A 114 -9.86 -39.17 24.73
N ALA A 115 -10.15 -37.88 24.98
CA ALA A 115 -11.49 -37.30 25.00
C ALA A 115 -11.44 -35.89 24.37
N ALA A 116 -12.44 -35.54 23.56
CA ALA A 116 -12.54 -34.21 22.95
C ALA A 116 -13.11 -33.21 23.95
N HIS A 117 -12.51 -32.02 24.03
CA HIS A 117 -12.95 -30.93 24.93
C HIS A 117 -12.97 -29.59 24.24
N ARG A 118 -13.91 -28.74 24.64
CA ARG A 118 -13.97 -27.35 24.18
C ARG A 118 -12.68 -26.67 24.58
N THR A 119 -11.96 -26.12 23.61
CA THR A 119 -10.61 -25.60 23.85
C THR A 119 -10.56 -24.11 23.64
N SER A 120 -9.94 -23.42 24.59
CA SER A 120 -9.73 -21.97 24.51
C SER A 120 -8.42 -21.64 23.81
N GLN A 121 -7.32 -22.27 24.21
CA GLN A 121 -6.01 -22.04 23.62
C GLN A 121 -5.00 -23.13 24.05
N TRP A 122 -3.83 -23.08 23.42
CA TRP A 122 -2.61 -23.72 23.91
C TRP A 122 -1.52 -22.69 24.12
N SER A 123 -0.76 -22.83 25.20
CA SER A 123 0.38 -21.98 25.50
C SER A 123 1.64 -22.83 25.63
N TYR A 124 2.73 -22.32 25.07
CA TYR A 124 4.03 -22.99 25.06
C TYR A 124 5.04 -22.11 25.74
N TYR A 125 5.62 -22.61 26.83
CA TYR A 125 6.73 -21.98 27.53
C TYR A 125 7.99 -22.81 27.34
N MET A 126 9.16 -22.17 27.43
CA MET A 126 10.43 -22.87 27.41
C MET A 126 11.35 -22.29 28.48
N THR A 127 12.23 -23.14 29.03
CA THR A 127 13.22 -22.66 29.99
C THR A 127 14.19 -21.66 29.35
N LYS A 128 14.61 -20.65 30.11
CA LYS A 128 15.63 -19.66 29.72
C LYS A 128 17.00 -20.32 29.58
N GLN A 129 17.91 -19.71 28.81
CA GLN A 129 19.26 -20.25 28.60
C GLN A 129 20.03 -20.53 29.91
N ASN A 130 19.83 -19.70 30.93
CA ASN A 130 20.52 -19.79 32.22
C ASN A 130 19.72 -20.51 33.32
N TRP A 131 18.73 -21.34 32.95
CA TRP A 131 18.00 -22.16 33.93
C TRP A 131 18.92 -23.20 34.59
N ASP A 132 18.60 -23.59 35.83
CA ASP A 132 19.32 -24.67 36.53
C ASP A 132 18.63 -26.02 36.27
N PRO A 133 19.24 -26.93 35.47
CA PRO A 133 18.63 -28.22 35.15
C PRO A 133 18.58 -29.20 36.32
N ASN A 134 19.20 -28.85 37.47
CA ASN A 134 19.25 -29.68 38.68
C ASN A 134 18.37 -29.14 39.83
N ALA A 135 17.60 -28.07 39.59
CA ALA A 135 16.65 -27.54 40.55
C ALA A 135 15.20 -27.79 40.08
N PRO A 136 14.22 -27.95 41.00
CA PRO A 136 12.81 -28.11 40.62
C PRO A 136 12.32 -26.97 39.71
N LEU A 137 11.56 -27.32 38.67
CA LEU A 137 11.07 -26.37 37.67
C LEU A 137 10.16 -25.31 38.31
N LYS A 138 10.47 -24.03 38.09
CA LYS A 138 9.72 -22.88 38.61
C LYS A 138 9.41 -21.86 37.51
N ARG A 139 8.40 -21.00 37.75
CA ARG A 139 7.99 -19.93 36.82
C ARG A 139 9.15 -19.04 36.37
N ALA A 140 10.08 -18.72 37.27
CA ALA A 140 11.23 -17.87 36.98
C ALA A 140 12.15 -18.44 35.88
N ASP A 141 12.15 -19.77 35.71
CA ASP A 141 12.95 -20.46 34.72
C ASP A 141 12.31 -20.40 33.33
N LEU A 142 11.01 -20.13 33.22
CA LEU A 142 10.23 -20.23 31.99
C LEU A 142 9.95 -18.87 31.35
N GLU A 143 9.83 -18.86 30.02
CA GLU A 143 9.27 -17.75 29.24
C GLU A 143 8.31 -18.27 28.17
N LEU A 144 7.28 -17.48 27.84
CA LEU A 144 6.29 -17.83 26.81
C LEU A 144 6.94 -17.71 25.43
N ILE A 145 6.89 -18.79 24.64
CA ILE A 145 7.46 -18.82 23.28
C ILE A 145 6.40 -18.91 22.18
N SER A 146 5.19 -19.37 22.48
CA SER A 146 4.08 -19.40 21.51
C SER A 146 2.72 -19.51 22.20
N THR A 147 1.67 -19.00 21.55
CA THR A 147 0.27 -19.25 21.91
C THR A 147 -0.49 -19.59 20.64
N VAL A 148 -1.28 -20.65 20.70
CA VAL A 148 -2.17 -21.07 19.63
C VAL A 148 -3.60 -20.85 20.11
N ALA A 149 -4.27 -19.84 19.57
CA ALA A 149 -5.66 -19.56 19.89
C ALA A 149 -6.58 -20.65 19.32
N HIS A 150 -7.70 -20.89 19.99
CA HIS A 150 -8.78 -21.75 19.51
C HIS A 150 -10.13 -21.06 19.70
N ASP A 151 -11.14 -21.49 18.96
CA ASP A 151 -12.44 -20.81 18.86
C ASP A 151 -13.45 -21.24 19.94
N GLY A 152 -13.02 -22.00 20.96
CA GLY A 152 -13.92 -22.56 21.96
C GLY A 152 -14.72 -23.77 21.47
N SER A 153 -14.53 -24.25 20.24
CA SER A 153 -15.07 -25.53 19.78
C SER A 153 -14.26 -26.71 20.35
N ALA A 154 -14.78 -27.93 20.21
CA ALA A 154 -14.07 -29.13 20.64
C ALA A 154 -12.84 -29.36 19.76
N ALA A 155 -11.66 -29.43 20.35
CA ALA A 155 -10.43 -29.68 19.59
C ALA A 155 -10.45 -31.11 18.99
N ASN A 156 -9.99 -31.23 17.74
CA ASN A 156 -9.91 -32.50 17.00
C ASN A 156 -8.92 -33.47 17.67
N THR A 157 -8.93 -34.76 17.32
CA THR A 157 -8.18 -35.79 18.07
C THR A 157 -6.65 -35.70 18.00
N ARG A 158 -6.04 -34.89 17.12
CA ARG A 158 -4.58 -34.86 16.91
C ARG A 158 -4.07 -33.53 16.31
N PRO A 159 -4.21 -32.39 17.00
CA PRO A 159 -3.72 -31.14 16.44
C PRO A 159 -2.19 -31.11 16.46
N ALA A 160 -1.63 -30.59 15.37
CA ALA A 160 -0.22 -30.31 15.22
C ALA A 160 -0.02 -28.78 15.23
N HIS A 161 0.81 -28.29 16.14
CA HIS A 161 1.10 -26.87 16.26
C HIS A 161 2.53 -26.59 15.84
N ALA A 162 2.71 -25.61 14.96
CA ALA A 162 4.03 -25.07 14.65
C ALA A 162 4.38 -24.01 15.71
N ILE A 163 5.48 -24.22 16.41
CA ILE A 163 6.09 -23.24 17.32
C ILE A 163 7.50 -22.89 16.83
N THR A 164 8.10 -21.84 17.37
CA THR A 164 9.49 -21.47 17.07
C THR A 164 10.33 -21.60 18.33
N VAL A 165 11.34 -22.48 18.29
CA VAL A 165 12.36 -22.62 19.33
C VAL A 165 13.31 -21.42 19.25
N PRO A 166 13.49 -20.65 20.34
CA PRO A 166 14.35 -19.46 20.32
C PRO A 166 15.80 -19.77 19.91
N ALA A 167 16.44 -18.86 19.19
CA ALA A 167 17.81 -19.04 18.66
C ALA A 167 18.88 -19.11 19.77
N ASN A 168 18.64 -18.42 20.88
CA ASN A 168 19.48 -18.43 22.09
C ASN A 168 19.18 -19.63 23.00
N ARG A 169 19.00 -20.82 22.42
CA ARG A 169 18.78 -22.07 23.17
C ARG A 169 19.76 -23.13 22.72
N SER A 170 20.52 -23.65 23.67
CA SER A 170 21.43 -24.76 23.43
C SER A 170 21.52 -25.70 24.63
N GLY A 171 21.70 -26.99 24.35
CA GLY A 171 21.77 -28.02 25.39
C GLY A 171 20.41 -28.40 25.95
N TYR A 172 20.38 -28.83 27.21
CA TYR A 172 19.18 -29.35 27.85
C TYR A 172 18.21 -28.22 28.21
N HIS A 173 16.97 -28.35 27.75
CA HIS A 173 15.86 -27.45 28.04
C HIS A 173 14.57 -28.21 28.33
N VAL A 174 13.60 -27.50 28.90
CA VAL A 174 12.24 -27.99 29.10
C VAL A 174 11.27 -27.08 28.36
N ILE A 175 10.38 -27.67 27.56
CA ILE A 175 9.19 -27.00 27.01
C ILE A 175 7.98 -27.40 27.88
N LEU A 176 7.21 -26.43 28.33
CA LEU A 176 5.92 -26.65 29.00
C LEU A 176 4.80 -26.33 28.02
N ALA A 177 4.06 -27.36 27.61
CA ALA A 177 2.88 -27.25 26.78
C ALA A 177 1.63 -27.29 27.67
N ILE A 178 0.80 -26.25 27.60
CA ILE A 178 -0.42 -26.10 28.37
C ILE A 178 -1.62 -26.09 27.42
N TRP A 179 -2.63 -26.89 27.74
CA TRP A 179 -3.90 -26.92 27.01
C TRP A 179 -5.02 -26.38 27.92
N ASP A 180 -5.55 -25.19 27.61
CA ASP A 180 -6.60 -24.55 28.40
C ASP A 180 -7.99 -24.98 27.91
N VAL A 181 -8.72 -25.69 28.78
CA VAL A 181 -10.09 -26.14 28.51
C VAL A 181 -11.06 -24.96 28.70
N ALA A 182 -11.93 -24.75 27.71
CA ALA A 182 -12.80 -23.58 27.64
C ALA A 182 -13.95 -23.63 28.64
N ASP A 183 -14.56 -24.80 28.82
CA ASP A 183 -15.76 -25.02 29.63
C ASP A 183 -15.49 -25.53 31.06
N THR A 184 -14.21 -25.63 31.47
CA THR A 184 -13.81 -25.95 32.84
C THR A 184 -12.84 -24.90 33.39
N VAL A 185 -12.51 -25.00 34.69
CA VAL A 185 -11.49 -24.16 35.33
C VAL A 185 -10.07 -24.74 35.18
N ASN A 186 -9.91 -25.84 34.46
CA ASN A 186 -8.68 -26.62 34.41
C ASN A 186 -7.94 -26.50 33.06
N ALA A 187 -6.70 -26.95 33.08
CA ALA A 187 -5.80 -27.08 31.95
C ALA A 187 -4.94 -28.36 32.09
N PHE A 188 -4.41 -28.85 30.97
CA PHE A 188 -3.47 -29.97 30.96
C PHE A 188 -2.03 -29.49 30.82
N TYR A 189 -1.15 -29.97 31.68
CA TYR A 189 0.25 -29.54 31.77
C TYR A 189 1.17 -30.67 31.29
N ASN A 190 1.88 -30.45 30.19
CA ASN A 190 2.79 -31.41 29.60
C ASN A 190 4.20 -30.81 29.53
N VAL A 191 5.10 -31.28 30.39
CA VAL A 191 6.54 -31.00 30.28
C VAL A 191 7.15 -31.88 29.20
N ILE A 192 8.04 -31.32 28.39
CA ILE A 192 8.76 -31.98 27.31
C ILE A 192 10.25 -31.68 27.51
N ASP A 193 11.03 -32.73 27.76
CA ASP A 193 12.47 -32.64 27.89
C ASP A 193 13.12 -32.66 26.50
N VAL A 194 13.99 -31.69 26.21
CA VAL A 194 14.60 -31.52 24.89
C VAL A 194 16.09 -31.24 24.98
N THR A 195 16.87 -31.75 24.02
CA THR A 195 18.25 -31.31 23.77
C THR A 195 18.25 -30.44 22.53
N VAL A 196 18.58 -29.16 22.67
CA VAL A 196 18.65 -28.21 21.56
C VAL A 196 20.05 -28.22 20.94
N THR A 197 20.11 -28.54 19.66
CA THR A 197 21.32 -28.52 18.84
C THR A 197 21.32 -27.31 17.91
N GLY A 198 22.47 -26.64 17.78
CA GLY A 198 22.65 -25.53 16.84
C GLY A 198 22.37 -24.12 17.38
N GLY A 199 22.00 -23.95 18.66
CA GLY A 199 22.05 -22.64 19.33
C GLY A 199 23.42 -22.38 19.97
N SER A 200 23.83 -21.12 20.05
CA SER A 200 25.00 -20.73 20.85
C SER A 200 24.55 -20.36 22.27
N ASN A 201 25.35 -20.71 23.30
CA ASN A 201 25.15 -20.24 24.68
C ASN A 201 25.53 -18.76 24.88
N ASP A 202 25.65 -18.01 23.79
CA ASP A 202 26.13 -16.65 23.85
C ASP A 202 25.02 -15.70 24.28
N SER A 203 25.33 -14.88 25.28
CA SER A 203 24.43 -13.86 25.83
C SER A 203 25.04 -12.48 25.81
N ALA A 204 26.29 -12.35 25.39
CA ALA A 204 26.94 -11.07 25.19
C ALA A 204 26.50 -10.52 23.84
N ALA A 205 26.10 -9.25 23.82
CA ALA A 205 25.78 -8.58 22.58
C ALA A 205 27.06 -8.08 21.89
N PRO A 206 27.07 -8.01 20.54
CA PRO A 206 28.16 -7.39 19.82
C PRO A 206 28.41 -5.94 20.25
N SER A 207 29.62 -5.45 20.01
CA SER A 207 29.93 -4.02 20.14
C SER A 207 29.11 -3.17 19.15
N VAL A 208 28.82 -1.93 19.54
CA VAL A 208 28.09 -0.97 18.70
C VAL A 208 28.91 -0.66 17.45
N PRO A 209 28.35 -0.75 16.23
CA PRO A 209 29.03 -0.33 15.01
C PRO A 209 29.51 1.12 15.13
N SER A 210 30.76 1.37 14.75
CA SER A 210 31.38 2.70 14.83
C SER A 210 31.73 3.23 13.44
N GLN A 211 32.07 4.52 13.34
CA GLN A 211 32.46 5.18 12.09
C GLN A 211 31.44 5.01 10.95
N LEU A 212 30.13 5.00 11.28
CA LEU A 212 29.09 5.04 10.26
C LEU A 212 29.21 6.34 9.45
N LEU A 213 29.34 6.20 8.14
CA LEU A 213 29.45 7.31 7.20
C LEU A 213 28.74 7.00 5.89
N ALA A 214 28.36 8.05 5.18
CA ALA A 214 27.87 7.94 3.80
C ALA A 214 29.05 8.07 2.83
N THR A 215 29.25 7.06 1.98
CA THR A 215 30.30 7.05 0.95
C THR A 215 29.83 7.65 -0.36
N GLY A 216 28.52 7.79 -0.56
CA GLY A 216 27.92 8.37 -1.76
C GLY A 216 26.44 8.68 -1.57
N ALA A 217 25.95 9.72 -2.25
CA ALA A 217 24.55 10.08 -2.29
C ALA A 217 24.17 10.51 -3.71
N ALA A 218 23.11 9.92 -4.25
CA ALA A 218 22.48 10.28 -5.51
C ALA A 218 21.02 10.67 -5.27
N SER A 219 20.27 10.92 -6.34
CA SER A 219 18.89 11.39 -6.24
C SER A 219 17.92 10.34 -5.71
N SER A 220 18.27 9.06 -5.80
CA SER A 220 17.45 7.94 -5.34
C SER A 220 18.21 6.86 -4.58
N THR A 221 19.48 7.08 -4.27
CA THR A 221 20.33 6.12 -3.56
C THR A 221 21.27 6.79 -2.55
N VAL A 222 21.60 6.06 -1.48
CA VAL A 222 22.66 6.43 -0.52
C VAL A 222 23.50 5.19 -0.24
N ASP A 223 24.82 5.31 -0.34
CA ASP A 223 25.78 4.28 0.00
C ASP A 223 26.35 4.54 1.39
N LEU A 224 26.32 3.53 2.25
CA LEU A 224 26.78 3.58 3.64
C LEU A 224 27.94 2.61 3.87
N ALA A 225 28.86 3.01 4.73
CA ALA A 225 29.92 2.16 5.25
C ALA A 225 30.15 2.41 6.74
N TRP A 226 30.63 1.40 7.46
CA TRP A 226 30.99 1.51 8.88
C TRP A 226 32.16 0.58 9.24
N ALA A 227 32.72 0.74 10.43
CA ALA A 227 33.73 -0.16 10.97
C ALA A 227 33.08 -1.43 11.53
N SER A 228 33.75 -2.58 11.41
CA SER A 228 33.25 -3.86 11.90
C SER A 228 33.08 -3.87 13.41
N SER A 229 31.98 -4.44 13.89
CA SER A 229 31.81 -4.80 15.30
C SER A 229 32.60 -6.06 15.65
N SER A 230 32.97 -6.19 16.92
CA SER A 230 33.48 -7.40 17.55
C SER A 230 32.48 -7.98 18.55
N ASP A 231 32.63 -9.29 18.80
CA ASP A 231 31.83 -10.10 19.71
C ASP A 231 32.70 -11.30 20.18
N ASN A 232 32.36 -11.93 21.31
CA ASN A 232 33.11 -13.07 21.88
C ASN A 232 32.93 -14.38 21.11
N VAL A 233 31.81 -14.60 20.42
CA VAL A 233 31.58 -15.77 19.55
C VAL A 233 31.49 -15.36 18.07
N GLY A 234 31.18 -14.10 17.80
CA GLY A 234 31.31 -13.49 16.49
C GLY A 234 30.04 -12.79 16.02
N VAL A 235 30.22 -11.80 15.15
CA VAL A 235 29.12 -11.02 14.59
C VAL A 235 28.53 -11.74 13.38
N ALA A 236 27.22 -12.01 13.40
CA ALA A 236 26.51 -12.66 12.31
C ALA A 236 26.04 -11.67 11.23
N GLY A 237 25.79 -10.41 11.59
CA GLY A 237 25.42 -9.39 10.62
C GLY A 237 25.04 -8.05 11.23
N TYR A 238 24.47 -7.19 10.39
CA TYR A 238 24.10 -5.82 10.70
C TYR A 238 22.68 -5.53 10.22
N THR A 239 21.92 -4.80 11.02
CA THR A 239 20.63 -4.22 10.65
C THR A 239 20.81 -2.72 10.40
N VAL A 240 20.40 -2.25 9.23
CA VAL A 240 20.45 -0.85 8.84
C VAL A 240 19.09 -0.21 9.10
N LEU A 241 19.10 0.94 9.78
CA LEU A 241 17.92 1.73 10.11
C LEU A 241 17.94 3.04 9.33
N ARG A 242 16.79 3.44 8.80
CA ARG A 242 16.52 4.75 8.21
C ARG A 242 15.38 5.41 8.97
N ASP A 243 15.62 6.61 9.46
CA ASP A 243 14.66 7.40 10.26
C ASP A 243 14.07 6.60 11.45
N GLY A 244 14.90 5.73 12.03
CA GLY A 244 14.54 4.87 13.16
C GLY A 244 13.90 3.52 12.79
N ALA A 245 13.53 3.29 11.53
CA ALA A 245 12.95 2.03 11.06
C ALA A 245 13.97 1.14 10.36
N ALA A 246 13.94 -0.18 10.59
CA ALA A 246 14.81 -1.12 9.89
C ALA A 246 14.43 -1.20 8.40
N ILE A 247 15.43 -1.05 7.51
CA ILE A 247 15.24 -1.10 6.05
C ILE A 247 15.89 -2.32 5.39
N GLY A 248 16.77 -3.02 6.13
CA GLY A 248 17.39 -4.25 5.64
C GLY A 248 18.53 -4.73 6.53
N THR A 249 19.06 -5.89 6.18
CA THR A 249 20.20 -6.52 6.85
C THR A 249 21.33 -6.82 5.87
N THR A 250 22.55 -6.90 6.36
CA THR A 250 23.75 -7.25 5.58
C THR A 250 24.77 -7.96 6.48
N THR A 251 25.57 -8.86 5.91
CA THR A 251 26.68 -9.51 6.61
C THR A 251 28.00 -8.76 6.44
N THR A 252 28.04 -7.75 5.55
CA THR A 252 29.21 -6.92 5.30
C THR A 252 29.05 -5.56 5.97
N THR A 253 30.14 -4.78 6.06
CA THR A 253 30.11 -3.44 6.66
C THR A 253 29.71 -2.33 5.68
N ARG A 254 28.89 -2.68 4.68
CA ARG A 254 28.41 -1.79 3.63
C ARG A 254 26.96 -2.06 3.30
N TYR A 255 26.24 -1.00 2.91
CA TYR A 255 24.84 -1.09 2.48
C TYR A 255 24.49 0.04 1.51
N THR A 256 23.74 -0.28 0.46
CA THR A 256 23.19 0.70 -0.48
C THR A 256 21.69 0.77 -0.30
N ASP A 257 21.20 1.90 0.19
CA ASP A 257 19.77 2.20 0.22
C ASP A 257 19.31 2.73 -1.15
N LYS A 258 18.15 2.27 -1.62
CA LYS A 258 17.62 2.56 -2.97
C LYS A 258 16.16 2.98 -2.89
N GLY A 259 15.67 3.66 -3.93
CA GLY A 259 14.28 4.09 -4.03
C GLY A 259 13.97 5.32 -3.15
N LEU A 260 14.99 6.15 -2.89
CA LEU A 260 14.86 7.38 -2.12
C LEU A 260 14.22 8.51 -2.93
N THR A 261 13.64 9.47 -2.22
CA THR A 261 13.17 10.73 -2.80
C THR A 261 14.34 11.69 -2.95
N ALA A 262 14.42 12.36 -4.09
CA ALA A 262 15.47 13.35 -4.37
C ALA A 262 15.34 14.61 -3.50
N GLY A 263 16.47 15.21 -3.14
CA GLY A 263 16.53 16.44 -2.33
C GLY A 263 16.04 16.28 -0.89
N ARG A 264 15.95 15.05 -0.37
CA ARG A 264 15.42 14.75 0.97
C ARG A 264 16.52 14.26 1.90
N ALA A 265 16.48 14.75 3.15
CA ALA A 265 17.35 14.29 4.22
C ALA A 265 16.81 12.98 4.84
N TYR A 266 17.72 12.05 5.09
CA TYR A 266 17.47 10.77 5.75
C TYR A 266 18.51 10.56 6.85
N ALA A 267 18.09 10.04 8.01
CA ALA A 267 18.98 9.69 9.10
C ALA A 267 19.23 8.18 9.14
N TYR A 268 20.49 7.77 9.12
CA TYR A 268 20.87 6.36 9.12
C TYR A 268 21.59 5.96 10.40
N ALA A 269 21.27 4.79 10.93
CA ALA A 269 21.97 4.15 12.04
C ALA A 269 22.13 2.65 11.76
N VAL A 270 23.08 1.98 12.41
CA VAL A 270 23.32 0.55 12.23
C VAL A 270 23.43 -0.15 13.58
N ARG A 271 22.89 -1.37 13.67
CA ARG A 271 23.06 -2.29 14.80
C ARG A 271 23.77 -3.55 14.32
N ALA A 272 24.56 -4.17 15.20
CA ALA A 272 25.15 -5.49 14.95
C ALA A 272 24.36 -6.57 15.68
N SER A 273 24.33 -7.77 15.12
CA SER A 273 23.71 -8.96 15.72
C SER A 273 24.63 -10.17 15.60
N ASP A 274 24.63 -11.03 16.61
CA ASP A 274 25.34 -12.31 16.60
C ASP A 274 24.44 -13.47 16.14
N ALA A 275 24.96 -14.70 16.16
CA ALA A 275 24.20 -15.91 15.81
C ALA A 275 23.24 -16.36 16.92
N ALA A 276 23.42 -15.87 18.15
CA ALA A 276 22.55 -16.15 19.28
C ALA A 276 21.26 -15.29 19.27
N GLY A 277 21.28 -14.20 18.50
CA GLY A 277 20.22 -13.19 18.44
C GLY A 277 20.45 -11.99 19.37
N ASN A 278 21.61 -11.88 20.03
CA ASN A 278 21.94 -10.68 20.80
C ASN A 278 22.20 -9.52 19.84
N THR A 279 21.68 -8.33 20.17
CA THR A 279 21.75 -7.15 19.33
C THR A 279 22.39 -5.99 20.09
N SER A 280 23.31 -5.27 19.43
CA SER A 280 23.94 -4.09 20.00
C SER A 280 23.01 -2.87 20.04
N ALA A 281 23.40 -1.83 20.79
CA ALA A 281 22.75 -0.52 20.67
C ALA A 281 22.96 0.06 19.25
N SER A 282 22.15 1.05 18.86
CA SER A 282 22.31 1.71 17.56
C SER A 282 23.59 2.55 17.55
N SER A 283 24.29 2.57 16.43
CA SER A 283 25.39 3.52 16.20
C SER A 283 24.89 4.97 16.32
N THR A 284 25.83 5.91 16.48
CA THR A 284 25.54 7.32 16.21
C THR A 284 24.99 7.46 14.79
N ALA A 285 23.91 8.23 14.64
CA ALA A 285 23.26 8.39 13.36
C ALA A 285 24.04 9.35 12.45
N VAL A 286 24.02 9.10 11.14
CA VAL A 286 24.50 10.02 10.10
C VAL A 286 23.31 10.53 9.30
N THR A 287 23.22 11.84 9.08
CA THR A 287 22.20 12.45 8.23
C THR A 287 22.77 12.72 6.84
N VAL A 288 22.06 12.26 5.81
CA VAL A 288 22.47 12.37 4.41
C VAL A 288 21.32 12.96 3.61
N THR A 289 21.60 13.97 2.79
CA THR A 289 20.60 14.54 1.86
C THR A 289 20.87 14.00 0.47
N THR A 290 19.86 13.36 -0.14
CA THR A 290 19.94 12.91 -1.54
C THR A 290 20.11 14.10 -2.47
N THR A 291 20.80 13.90 -3.59
CA THR A 291 20.95 14.98 -4.57
C THR A 291 19.60 15.33 -5.19
N ALA A 292 19.49 16.55 -5.73
CA ALA A 292 18.29 16.94 -6.47
C ALA A 292 18.12 16.02 -7.70
N ALA A 293 16.86 15.83 -8.13
CA ALA A 293 16.60 15.16 -9.39
C ALA A 293 17.24 15.97 -10.53
N ALA A 294 17.85 15.28 -11.49
CA ALA A 294 18.32 15.95 -12.70
C ALA A 294 17.12 16.60 -13.40
N ALA A 295 17.23 17.88 -13.76
CA ALA A 295 16.22 18.53 -14.57
C ALA A 295 16.13 17.81 -15.93
N ALA A 296 14.92 17.60 -16.43
CA ALA A 296 14.73 17.08 -17.78
C ALA A 296 15.43 18.02 -18.79
N PRO A 297 16.00 17.49 -19.89
CA PRO A 297 16.58 18.33 -20.92
C PRO A 297 15.50 19.28 -21.45
N LYS A 298 15.80 20.59 -21.42
CA LYS A 298 14.93 21.59 -22.06
C LYS A 298 14.93 21.32 -23.56
N ASP A 299 13.76 21.31 -24.18
CA ASP A 299 13.67 21.24 -25.63
C ASP A 299 14.19 22.54 -26.27
N THR A 300 15.13 22.38 -27.20
CA THR A 300 15.80 23.48 -27.91
C THR A 300 15.57 23.41 -29.42
N GLN A 301 14.82 22.43 -29.91
CA GLN A 301 14.53 22.31 -31.33
C GLN A 301 13.41 23.28 -31.68
N SER A 302 13.58 24.03 -32.78
CA SER A 302 12.55 24.95 -33.25
C SER A 302 11.60 24.26 -34.22
N PRO A 303 10.31 24.64 -34.26
CA PRO A 303 9.38 24.16 -35.28
C PRO A 303 9.84 24.47 -36.71
N THR A 304 9.34 23.70 -37.68
CA THR A 304 9.52 24.02 -39.10
C THR A 304 8.78 25.31 -39.47
N ALA A 305 9.33 26.06 -40.42
CA ALA A 305 8.69 27.28 -40.92
C ALA A 305 7.31 26.94 -41.55
N PRO A 306 6.26 27.73 -41.30
CA PRO A 306 4.97 27.55 -41.97
C PRO A 306 5.15 27.66 -43.49
N VAL A 307 4.59 26.70 -44.23
CA VAL A 307 4.64 26.68 -45.70
C VAL A 307 3.26 26.87 -46.29
N GLY A 308 3.21 27.25 -47.57
CA GLY A 308 1.95 27.42 -48.29
C GLY A 308 1.08 28.56 -47.76
N LEU A 309 1.67 29.65 -47.27
CA LEU A 309 0.91 30.85 -46.92
C LEU A 309 0.23 31.42 -48.17
N HIS A 310 -1.10 31.49 -48.16
CA HIS A 310 -1.91 32.00 -49.26
C HIS A 310 -3.16 32.74 -48.76
N SER A 311 -3.79 33.50 -49.64
CA SER A 311 -5.05 34.19 -49.37
C SER A 311 -6.23 33.35 -49.87
N MET A 312 -7.22 33.12 -49.01
CA MET A 312 -8.48 32.44 -49.33
C MET A 312 -9.57 33.42 -49.82
N GLY A 313 -9.43 34.71 -49.50
CA GLY A 313 -10.42 35.71 -49.86
C GLY A 313 -9.90 37.13 -49.65
N VAL A 314 -10.24 38.02 -50.58
CA VAL A 314 -9.87 39.45 -50.51
C VAL A 314 -11.10 40.31 -50.78
N SER A 315 -11.38 41.24 -49.87
CA SER A 315 -12.37 42.31 -50.04
C SER A 315 -11.68 43.68 -50.11
N GLU A 316 -12.47 44.75 -50.08
CA GLU A 316 -11.93 46.11 -49.94
C GLU A 316 -11.32 46.38 -48.56
N SER A 317 -11.67 45.57 -47.53
CA SER A 317 -11.25 45.81 -46.14
C SER A 317 -10.79 44.56 -45.38
N THR A 318 -10.77 43.39 -46.01
CA THR A 318 -10.38 42.12 -45.38
C THR A 318 -9.49 41.27 -46.27
N ILE A 319 -8.56 40.54 -45.64
CA ILE A 319 -7.72 39.51 -46.26
C ILE A 319 -7.79 38.26 -45.38
N ASP A 320 -8.26 37.14 -45.93
CA ASP A 320 -8.36 35.85 -45.24
C ASP A 320 -7.13 35.01 -45.58
N LEU A 321 -6.26 34.72 -44.61
CA LEU A 321 -5.01 33.98 -44.76
C LEU A 321 -5.17 32.53 -44.31
N MET A 322 -4.48 31.62 -45.01
CA MET A 322 -4.35 30.23 -44.61
C MET A 322 -2.95 29.70 -44.94
N TRP A 323 -2.46 28.75 -44.15
CA TRP A 323 -1.17 28.08 -44.33
C TRP A 323 -1.23 26.61 -43.91
N SER A 324 -0.18 25.85 -44.21
CA SER A 324 -0.03 24.46 -43.77
C SER A 324 0.51 24.38 -42.35
N VAL A 325 0.19 23.28 -41.65
CA VAL A 325 0.73 23.03 -40.31
C VAL A 325 2.26 22.89 -40.33
N SER A 326 2.91 23.52 -39.36
CA SER A 326 4.32 23.26 -39.01
C SER A 326 4.43 21.98 -38.17
N THR A 327 5.62 21.41 -38.16
CA THR A 327 5.97 20.22 -37.37
C THR A 327 7.10 20.53 -36.40
N ASP A 328 7.11 19.81 -35.29
CA ASP A 328 8.08 19.94 -34.21
C ASP A 328 8.16 18.61 -33.41
N ASN A 329 9.26 18.35 -32.72
CA ASN A 329 9.46 17.13 -31.92
C ASN A 329 8.58 17.07 -30.66
N VAL A 330 8.18 18.20 -30.09
CA VAL A 330 7.25 18.28 -28.95
C VAL A 330 5.91 18.93 -29.30
N GLY A 331 5.78 19.41 -30.54
CA GLY A 331 4.54 19.90 -31.12
C GLY A 331 4.45 21.44 -31.14
N VAL A 332 3.69 21.95 -32.10
CA VAL A 332 3.52 23.39 -32.31
C VAL A 332 2.39 23.92 -31.42
N LYS A 333 2.67 24.97 -30.65
CA LYS A 333 1.71 25.62 -29.76
C LYS A 333 0.90 26.70 -30.45
N SER A 334 1.54 27.53 -31.28
CA SER A 334 0.87 28.68 -31.92
C SER A 334 1.63 29.19 -33.15
N TYR A 335 0.94 29.97 -33.97
CA TYR A 335 1.46 30.73 -35.09
C TYR A 335 1.34 32.22 -34.80
N THR A 336 2.41 32.96 -35.05
CA THR A 336 2.45 34.42 -34.99
C THR A 336 2.35 34.96 -36.41
N VAL A 337 1.32 35.75 -36.69
CA VAL A 337 1.09 36.40 -37.99
C VAL A 337 1.66 37.80 -37.96
N LEU A 338 2.48 38.12 -38.96
CA LEU A 338 3.06 39.43 -39.15
C LEU A 338 2.48 40.08 -40.40
N ARG A 339 2.19 41.38 -40.32
CA ARG A 339 1.83 42.24 -41.45
C ARG A 339 2.79 43.42 -41.49
N ASP A 340 3.43 43.63 -42.63
CA ASP A 340 4.43 44.67 -42.87
C ASP A 340 5.54 44.65 -41.79
N GLY A 341 5.90 43.43 -41.34
CA GLY A 341 6.91 43.19 -40.32
C GLY A 341 6.43 43.30 -38.87
N LEU A 342 5.20 43.75 -38.61
CA LEU A 342 4.61 43.88 -37.28
C LEU A 342 3.72 42.69 -36.93
N VAL A 343 3.80 42.20 -35.69
CA VAL A 343 2.88 41.16 -35.19
C VAL A 343 1.47 41.72 -35.14
N VAL A 344 0.52 41.03 -35.79
CA VAL A 344 -0.89 41.42 -35.83
C VAL A 344 -1.81 40.40 -35.18
N ALA A 345 -1.37 39.14 -35.05
CA ALA A 345 -2.12 38.11 -34.38
C ALA A 345 -1.23 36.95 -33.90
N GLN A 346 -1.75 36.20 -32.92
CA GLN A 346 -1.30 34.86 -32.58
C GLN A 346 -2.49 33.92 -32.59
N THR A 347 -2.34 32.73 -33.15
CA THR A 347 -3.42 31.75 -33.31
C THR A 347 -2.90 30.32 -33.17
N ALA A 348 -3.72 29.42 -32.65
CA ALA A 348 -3.39 27.99 -32.59
C ALA A 348 -3.76 27.22 -33.87
N VAL A 349 -4.58 27.84 -34.75
CA VAL A 349 -5.02 27.25 -36.02
C VAL A 349 -4.26 27.87 -37.19
N THR A 350 -4.30 27.23 -38.36
CA THR A 350 -3.52 27.64 -39.52
C THR A 350 -4.24 28.64 -40.43
N SER A 351 -5.03 29.53 -39.84
CA SER A 351 -5.76 30.57 -40.54
C SER A 351 -5.90 31.85 -39.71
N TYR A 352 -6.01 32.98 -40.42
CA TYR A 352 -6.22 34.28 -39.81
C TYR A 352 -6.96 35.23 -40.75
N LYS A 353 -8.00 35.90 -40.25
CA LYS A 353 -8.74 36.93 -40.99
C LYS A 353 -8.28 38.31 -40.56
N ASP A 354 -7.57 39.00 -41.45
CA ASP A 354 -7.15 40.36 -41.22
C ASP A 354 -8.21 41.35 -41.69
N SER A 355 -8.77 42.15 -40.76
CA SER A 355 -9.89 43.05 -41.02
C SER A 355 -9.50 44.54 -40.87
N GLY A 356 -10.37 45.42 -41.36
CA GLY A 356 -10.17 46.88 -41.29
C GLY A 356 -8.99 47.39 -42.10
N ARG A 357 -8.66 46.71 -43.21
CA ARG A 357 -7.64 47.13 -44.16
C ARG A 357 -8.18 48.25 -45.06
N ARG A 358 -7.29 49.07 -45.60
CA ARG A 358 -7.64 50.12 -46.57
C ARG A 358 -7.78 49.50 -47.96
N ALA A 359 -8.73 49.97 -48.74
CA ALA A 359 -8.98 49.51 -50.09
C ALA A 359 -7.87 49.93 -51.07
N GLY A 360 -7.53 49.06 -52.03
CA GLY A 360 -6.47 49.29 -53.02
C GLY A 360 -5.05 49.36 -52.45
N VAL A 361 -4.82 48.88 -51.22
CA VAL A 361 -3.51 48.90 -50.54
C VAL A 361 -2.91 47.51 -50.53
N THR A 362 -1.61 47.44 -50.81
CA THR A 362 -0.81 46.22 -50.74
C THR A 362 -0.24 46.01 -49.35
N TYR A 363 -0.43 44.82 -48.81
CA TYR A 363 0.08 44.38 -47.51
C TYR A 363 0.99 43.17 -47.68
N ARG A 364 2.07 43.08 -46.89
CA ARG A 364 2.99 41.92 -46.88
C ARG A 364 2.79 41.10 -45.61
N TYR A 365 2.52 39.82 -45.75
CA TYR A 365 2.28 38.88 -44.65
C TYR A 365 3.37 37.82 -44.54
N GLU A 366 3.72 37.48 -43.30
CA GLU A 366 4.62 36.37 -42.95
C GLU A 366 4.05 35.67 -41.71
N VAL A 367 4.31 34.37 -41.55
CA VAL A 367 3.89 33.61 -40.37
C VAL A 367 5.08 32.82 -39.83
N LEU A 368 5.22 32.75 -38.51
CA LEU A 368 6.17 31.85 -37.83
C LEU A 368 5.45 31.00 -36.78
N ALA A 369 5.90 29.78 -36.58
CA ALA A 369 5.40 28.85 -35.58
C ALA A 369 6.22 28.96 -34.29
N SER A 370 5.60 28.61 -33.15
CA SER A 370 6.26 28.51 -31.85
C SER A 370 5.76 27.29 -31.09
N ASP A 371 6.65 26.62 -30.38
CA ASP A 371 6.34 25.45 -29.54
C ASP A 371 6.00 25.84 -28.08
N ALA A 372 5.87 24.84 -27.20
CA ALA A 372 5.65 25.04 -25.77
C ALA A 372 6.92 25.42 -24.98
N ALA A 373 8.12 25.13 -25.51
CA ALA A 373 9.40 25.47 -24.92
C ALA A 373 9.85 26.92 -25.22
N GLY A 374 9.14 27.59 -26.14
CA GLY A 374 9.36 28.96 -26.56
C GLY A 374 10.29 29.09 -27.77
N ASN A 375 10.62 28.00 -28.46
CA ASN A 375 11.43 28.08 -29.68
C ASN A 375 10.56 28.55 -30.85
N ALA A 376 11.14 29.37 -31.73
CA ALA A 376 10.44 29.99 -32.85
C ALA A 376 11.02 29.50 -34.18
N SER A 377 10.15 29.16 -35.13
CA SER A 377 10.57 28.80 -36.48
C SER A 377 11.13 30.01 -37.23
N PRO A 378 11.86 29.79 -38.34
CA PRO A 378 11.98 30.81 -39.37
C PRO A 378 10.60 31.27 -39.87
N ARG A 379 10.53 32.48 -40.44
CA ARG A 379 9.31 33.00 -41.07
C ARG A 379 8.99 32.19 -42.33
N SER A 380 7.71 32.09 -42.67
CA SER A 380 7.25 31.63 -43.97
C SER A 380 7.80 32.51 -45.10
N GLU A 381 7.74 32.01 -46.33
CA GLU A 381 7.85 32.87 -47.50
C GLU A 381 6.80 34.00 -47.42
N PRO A 382 7.16 35.24 -47.80
CA PRO A 382 6.25 36.37 -47.69
C PRO A 382 5.15 36.32 -48.73
N LEU A 383 3.92 36.60 -48.31
CA LEU A 383 2.76 36.74 -49.18
C LEU A 383 2.39 38.22 -49.30
N THR A 384 2.37 38.74 -50.53
CA THR A 384 1.92 40.11 -50.80
C THR A 384 0.51 40.08 -51.37
N VAL A 385 -0.43 40.80 -50.74
CA VAL A 385 -1.85 40.83 -51.14
C VAL A 385 -2.33 42.28 -51.24
N THR A 386 -2.97 42.64 -52.34
CA THR A 386 -3.61 43.95 -52.53
C THR A 386 -5.11 43.83 -52.30
N THR A 387 -5.66 44.62 -51.37
CA THR A 387 -7.11 44.70 -51.17
C THR A 387 -7.80 45.21 -52.43
N LYS A 388 -9.07 44.83 -52.62
CA LYS A 388 -9.85 45.35 -53.76
C LYS A 388 -9.93 46.88 -53.66
N ALA A 389 -9.96 47.55 -54.81
CA ALA A 389 -10.18 48.99 -54.86
C ALA A 389 -11.54 49.32 -54.24
N ALA A 390 -11.62 50.48 -53.58
CA ALA A 390 -12.90 50.98 -53.10
C ALA A 390 -13.82 51.15 -54.30
N VAL A 391 -15.05 50.69 -54.18
CA VAL A 391 -16.06 50.99 -55.19
C VAL A 391 -16.37 52.48 -55.07
N THR A 392 -15.69 53.32 -55.85
CA THR A 392 -16.11 54.70 -56.05
C THR A 392 -17.46 54.66 -56.75
N SER A 393 -18.53 54.92 -56.00
CA SER A 393 -19.84 55.20 -56.57
C SER A 393 -19.80 56.58 -57.24
N THR A 394 -19.10 56.71 -58.37
CA THR A 394 -19.30 57.84 -59.27
C THR A 394 -20.55 57.56 -60.09
N GLY A 395 -21.68 58.11 -59.64
CA GLY A 395 -22.95 58.12 -60.35
C GLY A 395 -24.12 57.55 -59.56
N SER A 396 -24.53 58.23 -58.47
CA SER A 396 -25.97 58.25 -58.17
C SER A 396 -26.58 59.20 -59.21
N ALA A 397 -27.41 58.67 -60.10
CA ALA A 397 -28.24 59.50 -60.95
C ALA A 397 -29.37 60.07 -60.07
N SER A 398 -29.03 61.08 -59.26
CA SER A 398 -30.04 61.90 -58.59
C SER A 398 -30.78 62.70 -59.66
N ALA A 399 -32.07 62.37 -59.86
CA ALA A 399 -33.05 63.09 -60.68
C ALA A 399 -32.69 63.22 -62.17
N GLY A 400 -32.89 62.15 -62.94
CA GLY A 400 -32.73 62.19 -64.41
C GLY A 400 -33.56 61.13 -65.15
N ALA A 401 -33.52 61.18 -66.49
CA ALA A 401 -34.16 60.16 -67.32
C ALA A 401 -33.52 58.78 -67.08
N TRP A 402 -34.34 57.74 -66.98
CA TRP A 402 -33.86 56.37 -66.85
C TRP A 402 -33.07 55.94 -68.09
N SER A 403 -32.01 55.16 -67.88
CA SER A 403 -31.14 54.60 -68.91
C SER A 403 -31.07 53.09 -68.75
N ALA A 404 -31.28 52.36 -69.86
CA ALA A 404 -31.19 50.89 -69.90
C ALA A 404 -29.79 50.35 -69.57
N THR A 405 -28.76 51.19 -69.64
CA THR A 405 -27.36 50.87 -69.29
C THR A 405 -26.90 51.58 -68.01
N GLY A 406 -27.80 52.29 -67.33
CA GLY A 406 -27.49 53.02 -66.11
C GLY A 406 -27.20 52.12 -64.91
N ARG A 407 -26.38 52.62 -63.98
CA ARG A 407 -26.18 52.02 -62.66
C ARG A 407 -27.07 52.72 -61.65
N TYR A 408 -27.77 51.95 -60.83
CA TYR A 408 -28.69 52.48 -59.84
C TYR A 408 -28.48 51.84 -58.47
N VAL A 409 -28.52 52.65 -57.43
CA VAL A 409 -28.52 52.22 -56.03
C VAL A 409 -29.93 52.35 -55.43
N VAL A 410 -30.20 51.60 -54.36
CA VAL A 410 -31.49 51.68 -53.66
C VAL A 410 -31.76 53.13 -53.24
N GLY A 411 -32.92 53.65 -53.61
CA GLY A 411 -33.34 55.02 -53.32
C GLY A 411 -33.21 56.00 -54.49
N ASP A 412 -32.45 55.67 -55.55
CA ASP A 412 -32.34 56.52 -56.76
C ASP A 412 -33.72 56.75 -57.39
N VAL A 413 -33.97 57.95 -57.92
CA VAL A 413 -35.24 58.34 -58.55
C VAL A 413 -35.01 58.80 -59.98
N VAL A 414 -35.74 58.19 -60.92
CA VAL A 414 -35.60 58.39 -62.37
C VAL A 414 -36.94 58.60 -63.07
N THR A 415 -36.93 59.20 -64.26
CA THR A 415 -38.13 59.36 -65.10
C THR A 415 -38.06 58.53 -66.38
N ASN A 416 -39.15 57.88 -66.77
CA ASN A 416 -39.27 57.19 -68.06
C ASN A 416 -40.70 57.31 -68.60
N GLY A 417 -40.85 57.74 -69.85
CA GLY A 417 -42.17 57.86 -70.50
C GLY A 417 -43.18 58.74 -69.73
N GLY A 418 -42.69 59.75 -69.00
CA GLY A 418 -43.52 60.66 -68.19
C GLY A 418 -43.87 60.16 -66.77
N ALA A 419 -43.50 58.93 -66.40
CA ALA A 419 -43.66 58.39 -65.06
C ALA A 419 -42.35 58.44 -64.26
N THR A 420 -42.46 58.51 -62.93
CA THR A 420 -41.31 58.53 -62.00
C THR A 420 -41.19 57.20 -61.27
N TYR A 421 -39.97 56.65 -61.20
CA TYR A 421 -39.66 55.39 -60.55
C TYR A 421 -38.56 55.57 -59.50
N ARG A 422 -38.66 54.83 -58.39
CA ARG A 422 -37.65 54.73 -57.34
C ARG A 422 -37.01 53.34 -57.35
N CYS A 423 -35.69 53.28 -57.35
CA CYS A 423 -34.94 52.04 -57.28
C CYS A 423 -35.10 51.42 -55.88
N ILE A 424 -35.49 50.15 -55.80
CA ILE A 424 -35.67 49.43 -54.53
C ILE A 424 -34.62 48.31 -54.34
N GLN A 425 -33.89 47.95 -55.40
CA GLN A 425 -32.78 47.01 -55.34
C GLN A 425 -31.66 47.50 -56.25
N ALA A 426 -30.44 47.66 -55.70
CA ALA A 426 -29.30 48.16 -56.46
C ALA A 426 -28.93 47.20 -57.59
N TYR A 427 -28.68 47.73 -58.79
CA TYR A 427 -28.33 46.93 -59.96
C TYR A 427 -27.55 47.75 -61.01
N GLN A 428 -27.00 47.06 -62.02
CA GLN A 428 -26.35 47.63 -63.20
C GLN A 428 -27.13 47.24 -64.45
N GLY A 429 -27.64 48.20 -65.22
CA GLY A 429 -28.29 47.97 -66.51
C GLY A 429 -27.33 47.44 -67.57
N TYR A 430 -27.79 46.47 -68.38
CA TYR A 430 -27.05 45.91 -69.53
C TYR A 430 -27.72 46.17 -70.89
N GLY A 431 -28.63 47.15 -70.97
CA GLY A 431 -29.22 47.61 -72.24
C GLY A 431 -30.62 47.09 -72.54
N ASP A 432 -31.25 46.31 -71.64
CA ASP A 432 -32.65 45.88 -71.79
C ASP A 432 -33.59 47.04 -71.43
N PRO A 433 -34.41 47.54 -72.39
CA PRO A 433 -35.31 48.67 -72.15
C PRO A 433 -36.47 48.35 -71.20
N ASN A 434 -36.73 47.06 -70.89
CA ASN A 434 -37.86 46.65 -70.06
C ASN A 434 -37.55 46.65 -68.55
N TRP A 435 -36.29 46.80 -68.16
CA TRP A 435 -35.89 46.66 -66.75
C TRP A 435 -36.48 47.73 -65.85
N ILE A 436 -36.82 48.90 -66.37
CA ILE A 436 -37.56 49.95 -65.65
C ILE A 436 -38.95 49.50 -65.15
N LEU A 437 -39.52 48.48 -65.79
CA LEU A 437 -40.82 47.91 -65.42
C LEU A 437 -40.70 46.73 -64.46
N ALA A 438 -39.48 46.27 -64.15
CA ALA A 438 -39.26 45.14 -63.25
C ALA A 438 -39.63 45.51 -61.81
N PRO A 439 -40.68 44.93 -61.21
CA PRO A 439 -41.15 45.32 -59.87
C PRO A 439 -40.18 44.97 -58.75
N SER A 440 -39.23 44.06 -59.01
CA SER A 440 -38.14 43.72 -58.09
C SER A 440 -37.05 44.78 -58.02
N LEU A 441 -36.92 45.62 -59.06
CA LEU A 441 -35.88 46.64 -59.17
C LEU A 441 -36.44 48.04 -58.95
N TRP A 442 -37.69 48.29 -59.36
CA TRP A 442 -38.29 49.62 -59.36
C TRP A 442 -39.68 49.65 -58.75
N SER A 443 -39.96 50.72 -58.00
CA SER A 443 -41.28 51.09 -57.51
C SER A 443 -41.75 52.38 -58.20
N ARG A 444 -42.93 52.38 -58.82
CA ARG A 444 -43.50 53.58 -59.44
C ARG A 444 -43.99 54.55 -58.37
N VAL A 445 -43.60 55.82 -58.49
CA VAL A 445 -43.86 56.88 -57.50
C VAL A 445 -44.98 57.82 -57.95
N SER A 446 -45.07 58.14 -59.26
CA SER A 446 -46.11 58.98 -59.87
C SER A 446 -46.24 58.70 -61.36
#